data_AF-D9MSC1-F1
#
_entry.id   AF-D9MSC1-F1
#
_cell.length_a   1.000
_cell.length_b   1.000
_cell.length_c   1.000
_cell.angle_alpha   90.00
_cell.angle_beta   90.00
_cell.angle_gamma   90.00
#
_symmetry.space_group_name_H-M   'P 1'
#
loop_
_entity.id
_entity.type
_entity.pdbx_description
1 polymer ?
#
loop_
_entity_poly.entity_id
_entity_poly.type
_entity_poly.pdbx_seq_one_letter_code
_entity_poly.pdbx_strand_id
1 'polypeptide(L)'
;AFDRFRKDKIRREIESERKSRLQIDSKLPKVNKELALKIMDEQANPSNNAKQRNVPNLLEDSRFKAMFENSDFAVNKEAEEYRLLAPVLNRLDKSKAKELKQRVEVARVAELHADEAQQRDDSDNDEDLFGFEKSDREKEEESGDEASSD
;
A
#
# COMPACT_ATOMS: atom_id res chain seq x y z
N ALA A 1 15.10 21.03 24.44
CA ALA A 1 15.50 19.61 24.34
C ALA A 1 14.34 18.67 24.63
N PHE A 2 13.64 18.85 25.76
CA PHE A 2 12.48 18.04 26.14
C PHE A 2 11.30 18.12 25.15
N ASP A 3 11.00 19.31 24.64
CA ASP A 3 9.86 19.50 23.73
C ASP A 3 10.03 18.77 22.39
N ARG A 4 11.26 18.71 21.86
CA ARG A 4 11.58 17.93 20.66
C ARG A 4 11.34 16.45 20.89
N PHE A 5 11.86 15.90 22.00
CA PHE A 5 11.63 14.51 22.38
C PHE A 5 10.15 14.17 22.54
N ARG A 6 9.36 15.07 23.14
CA ARG A 6 7.91 14.87 23.31
C ARG A 6 7.19 14.88 21.95
N LYS A 7 7.52 15.83 21.07
CA LYS A 7 6.98 15.90 19.70
C LYS A 7 7.34 14.64 18.90
N ASP A 8 8.60 14.22 18.92
CA ASP A 8 9.08 13.02 18.20
C ASP A 8 8.38 11.75 18.69
N LYS A 9 8.15 11.63 20.00
CA LYS A 9 7.42 10.49 20.58
C LYS A 9 5.97 10.44 20.09
N ILE A 10 5.29 11.60 20.05
CA ILE A 10 3.91 11.69 19.54
C ILE A 10 3.89 11.36 18.04
N ARG A 11 4.87 11.84 17.27
CA ARG A 11 4.98 11.56 15.83
C ARG A 11 5.14 10.07 15.54
N ARG A 12 6.06 9.40 16.24
CA ARG A 12 6.26 7.95 16.11
C ARG A 12 5.01 7.16 16.49
N GLU A 13 4.31 7.55 17.56
CA GLU A 13 3.06 6.89 17.96
C GLU A 13 2.02 7.02 16.83
N ILE A 14 1.80 8.24 16.32
CA ILE A 14 0.87 8.51 15.22
C ILE A 14 1.25 7.74 13.95
N GLU A 15 2.53 7.71 13.57
CA GLU A 15 3.01 6.97 12.41
C GLU A 15 2.87 5.45 12.59
N SER A 16 3.09 4.93 13.79
CA SER A 16 2.90 3.51 14.11
C SER A 16 1.41 3.11 14.10
N GLU A 17 0.52 4.00 14.54
CA GLU A 17 -0.93 3.81 14.51
C GLU A 17 -1.50 3.96 13.09
N ARG A 18 -0.88 4.79 12.24
CA ARG A 18 -1.17 4.89 10.80
C ARG A 18 -0.70 3.62 10.08
N LYS A 19 -1.40 2.51 10.29
CA LYS A 19 -1.28 1.32 9.43
C LYS A 19 -1.53 1.77 7.98
N SER A 20 -0.55 1.53 7.10
CA SER A 20 -0.69 1.86 5.68
C SER A 20 -1.95 1.18 5.14
N ARG A 21 -2.92 1.98 4.68
CA ARG A 21 -4.20 1.49 4.15
C ARG A 21 -4.06 0.64 2.88
N LEU A 22 -2.85 0.55 2.31
CA LEU A 22 -2.52 -0.16 1.08
C LEU A 22 -1.50 -1.29 1.32
N GLN A 23 -1.57 -1.98 2.45
CA GLN A 23 -0.77 -3.19 2.66
C GLN A 23 -1.30 -4.32 1.76
N ILE A 24 -0.59 -4.58 0.67
CA ILE A 24 -0.72 -5.82 -0.08
C ILE A 24 0.29 -6.79 0.54
N ASP A 25 -0.22 -7.66 1.41
CA ASP A 25 0.60 -8.58 2.19
C ASP A 25 1.27 -9.68 1.34
N SER A 26 0.92 -9.79 0.05
CA SER A 26 1.56 -10.74 -0.86
C SER A 26 2.64 -10.05 -1.70
N LYS A 27 3.91 -10.41 -1.44
CA LYS A 27 5.00 -10.16 -2.40
C LYS A 27 4.66 -10.89 -3.69
N LEU A 28 4.16 -10.17 -4.69
CA LEU A 28 3.96 -10.75 -6.01
C LEU A 28 5.31 -11.14 -6.61
N PRO A 29 5.37 -12.23 -7.38
CA PRO A 29 6.58 -12.62 -8.07
C PRO A 29 7.02 -11.60 -9.11
N LYS A 30 8.32 -11.64 -9.46
CA LYS A 30 8.93 -10.67 -10.38
C LYS A 30 8.31 -10.74 -11.78
N VAL A 31 8.08 -11.97 -12.26
CA VAL A 31 7.44 -12.22 -13.55
C VAL A 31 6.06 -12.86 -13.35
N ASN A 32 5.20 -12.74 -14.37
CA ASN A 32 3.87 -13.36 -14.37
C ASN A 32 2.99 -12.98 -13.16
N LYS A 33 3.06 -11.72 -12.72
CA LYS A 33 2.27 -11.14 -11.63
C LYS A 33 0.77 -11.43 -11.75
N GLU A 34 0.21 -11.29 -12.94
CA GLU A 34 -1.22 -11.57 -13.22
C GLU A 34 -1.57 -13.04 -12.96
N LEU A 35 -0.70 -13.98 -13.34
CA LEU A 35 -0.92 -15.42 -13.11
C LEU A 35 -0.89 -15.74 -11.61
N ALA A 36 0.05 -15.16 -10.87
CA ALA A 36 0.18 -15.38 -9.44
C ALA A 36 -1.06 -14.90 -8.67
N LEU A 37 -1.58 -13.72 -9.01
CA LEU A 37 -2.83 -13.24 -8.39
C LEU A 37 -4.02 -14.13 -8.71
N LYS A 38 -4.11 -14.63 -9.95
CA LYS A 38 -5.18 -15.56 -10.31
C LYS A 38 -5.14 -16.82 -9.46
N ILE A 39 -3.94 -17.38 -9.24
CA ILE A 39 -3.74 -18.54 -8.37
C ILE A 39 -4.13 -18.21 -6.92
N MET A 40 -3.73 -17.03 -6.39
CA MET A 40 -4.11 -16.59 -5.05
C MET A 40 -5.63 -16.41 -4.90
N ASP A 41 -6.30 -15.84 -5.90
CA ASP A 41 -7.75 -15.66 -5.90
C ASP A 41 -8.50 -16.99 -5.96
N GLU A 42 -8.00 -17.96 -6.73
CA GLU A 42 -8.54 -19.31 -6.81
C GLU A 42 -8.35 -20.08 -5.49
N GLN A 43 -7.24 -19.86 -4.78
CA GLN A 43 -6.98 -20.44 -3.46
C GLN A 43 -7.82 -19.79 -2.35
N ALA A 44 -7.99 -18.47 -2.39
CA ALA A 44 -8.79 -17.73 -1.41
C ALA A 44 -10.29 -17.98 -1.57
N ASN A 45 -10.75 -18.12 -2.82
CA ASN A 45 -12.14 -18.41 -3.16
C ASN A 45 -12.23 -19.75 -3.92
N PRO A 46 -12.01 -20.89 -3.24
CA PRO A 46 -12.10 -22.18 -3.89
C PRO A 46 -13.54 -22.40 -4.34
N SER A 47 -13.78 -22.27 -5.64
CA SER A 47 -15.11 -22.55 -6.21
C SER A 47 -15.58 -23.96 -5.80
N ASN A 48 -16.89 -24.20 -5.78
CA ASN A 48 -17.47 -25.51 -5.44
C ASN A 48 -17.03 -26.67 -6.36
N ASN A 49 -16.22 -26.40 -7.39
CA ASN A 49 -15.58 -27.44 -8.17
C ASN A 49 -14.48 -28.13 -7.37
N ALA A 50 -14.71 -29.39 -7.00
CA ALA A 50 -13.77 -30.25 -6.27
C ALA A 50 -12.36 -30.31 -6.89
N LYS A 51 -12.22 -30.07 -8.20
CA LYS A 51 -10.93 -30.02 -8.92
C LYS A 51 -10.04 -28.84 -8.48
N GLN A 52 -10.64 -27.74 -8.01
CA GLN A 52 -9.93 -26.52 -7.61
C GLN A 52 -9.48 -26.55 -6.15
N ARG A 53 -10.06 -27.44 -5.32
CA ARG A 53 -9.72 -27.62 -3.90
C ARG A 53 -8.40 -28.37 -3.67
N ASN A 54 -7.96 -29.15 -4.66
CA ASN A 54 -6.79 -30.04 -4.58
C ASN A 54 -5.62 -29.54 -5.42
N VAL A 55 -5.66 -28.31 -5.95
CA VAL A 55 -4.52 -27.76 -6.67
C VAL A 55 -3.45 -27.46 -5.61
N PRO A 56 -2.30 -28.16 -5.61
CA PRO A 56 -1.20 -27.82 -4.70
C PRO A 56 -0.82 -26.36 -4.94
N ASN A 57 -0.35 -25.66 -3.91
CA ASN A 57 -0.01 -24.25 -4.04
C ASN A 57 1.12 -24.07 -5.06
N LEU A 58 0.79 -23.75 -6.32
CA LEU A 58 1.73 -23.61 -7.44
C LEU A 58 2.82 -22.56 -7.17
N LEU A 59 2.53 -21.61 -6.29
CA LEU A 59 3.48 -20.57 -5.89
C LEU A 59 4.57 -21.11 -4.95
N GLU A 60 4.27 -22.16 -4.19
CA GLU A 60 5.20 -22.82 -3.26
C GLU A 60 5.87 -24.05 -3.88
N ASP A 61 5.36 -24.55 -5.00
CA ASP A 61 5.92 -25.71 -5.69
C ASP A 61 7.23 -25.35 -6.40
N SER A 62 8.33 -25.91 -5.90
CA SER A 62 9.69 -25.76 -6.44
C SER A 62 9.82 -26.03 -7.94
N ARG A 63 8.96 -26.89 -8.51
CA ARG A 63 8.98 -27.22 -9.95
C ARG A 63 8.53 -26.07 -10.83
N PHE A 64 7.65 -25.21 -10.30
CA PHE A 64 7.08 -24.07 -11.02
C PHE A 64 7.72 -22.75 -10.64
N LYS A 65 8.62 -22.73 -9.65
CA LYS A 65 9.35 -21.53 -9.21
C LYS A 65 9.99 -20.74 -10.36
N ALA A 66 10.55 -21.44 -11.35
CA ALA A 66 11.15 -20.81 -12.53
C ALA A 66 10.16 -19.94 -13.33
N MET A 67 8.86 -20.28 -13.36
CA MET A 67 7.83 -19.50 -14.06
C MET A 67 7.57 -18.12 -13.45
N PHE A 68 8.02 -17.91 -12.21
CA PHE A 68 7.76 -16.71 -11.41
C PHE A 68 9.02 -15.87 -11.16
N GLU A 69 10.21 -16.43 -11.45
CA GLU A 69 11.50 -15.75 -11.29
C GLU A 69 12.20 -15.46 -12.62
N ASN A 70 12.14 -16.35 -13.60
CA ASN A 70 12.86 -16.21 -14.87
C ASN A 70 12.02 -15.46 -15.93
N SER A 71 12.61 -14.41 -16.51
CA SER A 71 12.05 -13.59 -17.61
C SER A 71 11.74 -14.37 -18.87
N ASP A 72 12.39 -15.51 -19.11
CA ASP A 72 12.12 -16.35 -20.29
C ASP A 72 10.68 -16.90 -20.27
N PHE A 73 10.07 -16.99 -19.10
CA PHE A 73 8.67 -17.40 -18.93
C PHE A 73 7.70 -16.22 -18.89
N ALA A 74 8.17 -14.98 -19.06
CA ALA A 74 7.30 -13.81 -19.06
C ALA A 74 6.35 -13.85 -20.26
N VAL A 75 5.05 -13.63 -20.01
CA VAL A 75 4.04 -13.57 -21.07
C VAL A 75 4.31 -12.37 -21.98
N ASN A 76 4.71 -12.63 -23.23
CA ASN A 76 4.89 -11.60 -24.24
C ASN A 76 3.54 -11.19 -24.84
N LYS A 77 3.07 -9.99 -24.47
CA LYS A 77 1.80 -9.43 -24.96
C LYS A 77 1.88 -8.90 -26.39
N GLU A 78 3.09 -8.71 -26.94
CA GLU A 78 3.34 -8.24 -28.31
C GLU A 78 3.40 -9.39 -29.32
N ALA A 79 3.54 -10.63 -28.85
CA ALA A 79 3.51 -11.81 -29.72
C ALA A 79 2.16 -11.94 -30.44
N GLU A 80 2.19 -12.26 -31.73
CA GLU A 80 0.99 -12.42 -32.56
C GLU A 80 0.03 -13.49 -32.00
N GLU A 81 0.58 -14.57 -31.42
CA GLU A 81 -0.21 -15.65 -30.80
C GLU A 81 -1.06 -15.13 -29.63
N TYR A 82 -0.47 -14.31 -28.77
CA TYR A 82 -1.19 -13.67 -27.67
C TYR A 82 -2.24 -12.70 -28.20
N ARG A 83 -1.88 -11.89 -29.19
CA ARG A 83 -2.79 -10.91 -29.80
C ARG A 83 -4.00 -11.57 -30.45
N LEU A 84 -3.83 -12.73 -31.07
CA LEU A 84 -4.92 -13.49 -31.68
C LEU A 84 -5.87 -14.07 -30.62
N LEU A 85 -5.36 -14.47 -29.46
CA LEU A 85 -6.15 -15.04 -28.36
C LEU A 85 -6.78 -13.98 -27.44
N ALA A 86 -6.16 -12.81 -27.30
CA ALA A 86 -6.59 -11.75 -26.40
C ALA A 86 -8.08 -11.35 -26.56
N PRO A 87 -8.65 -11.22 -27.78
CA PRO A 87 -10.07 -10.91 -27.95
C PRO A 87 -11.01 -11.94 -27.32
N VAL A 88 -10.62 -13.22 -27.30
CA VAL A 88 -11.42 -14.31 -26.72
C VAL A 88 -11.26 -14.33 -25.20
N LEU A 89 -10.03 -14.23 -24.70
CA LEU A 89 -9.73 -14.18 -23.27
C LEU A 89 -10.40 -12.98 -22.59
N ASN A 90 -10.36 -11.82 -23.25
CA ASN A 90 -11.03 -10.61 -22.80
C ASN A 90 -12.55 -10.72 -22.79
N ARG A 91 -13.15 -11.68 -23.48
CA ARG A 91 -14.61 -11.89 -23.42
C ARG A 91 -15.01 -12.77 -22.24
N LEU A 92 -14.20 -13.77 -21.93
CA LEU A 92 -14.48 -14.75 -20.88
C LEU A 92 -14.38 -14.13 -19.47
N ASP A 93 -13.40 -13.26 -19.25
CA ASP A 93 -13.01 -12.83 -17.90
C ASP A 93 -13.11 -11.30 -17.68
N LYS A 94 -14.03 -10.60 -18.35
CA LYS A 94 -14.11 -9.11 -18.31
C LYS A 94 -14.14 -8.49 -16.91
N SER A 95 -14.92 -9.06 -15.99
CA SER A 95 -15.08 -8.52 -14.64
C SER A 95 -13.84 -8.80 -13.78
N LYS A 96 -13.39 -10.05 -13.76
CA LYS A 96 -12.23 -10.49 -12.98
C LYS A 96 -10.92 -9.87 -13.47
N ALA A 97 -10.74 -9.71 -14.78
CA ALA A 97 -9.54 -9.13 -15.35
C ALA A 97 -9.32 -7.66 -14.95
N LYS A 98 -10.39 -6.89 -14.76
CA LYS A 98 -10.29 -5.48 -14.30
C LYS A 98 -9.83 -5.41 -12.85
N GLU A 99 -10.44 -6.22 -11.98
CA GLU A 99 -10.09 -6.30 -10.57
C GLU A 99 -8.63 -6.76 -10.39
N LEU A 100 -8.23 -7.79 -11.12
CA LEU A 100 -6.88 -8.33 -11.06
C LEU A 100 -5.84 -7.27 -11.46
N LYS A 101 -6.08 -6.55 -12.56
CA LYS A 101 -5.22 -5.44 -13.01
C LYS A 101 -5.12 -4.33 -11.97
N GLN A 102 -6.23 -3.96 -11.34
CA GLN A 102 -6.21 -2.95 -10.28
C GLN A 102 -5.34 -3.41 -9.10
N ARG A 103 -5.45 -4.68 -8.69
CA ARG A 103 -4.61 -5.23 -7.61
C ARG A 103 -3.13 -5.27 -7.97
N VAL A 104 -2.76 -5.61 -9.21
CA VAL A 104 -1.37 -5.52 -9.69
C VAL A 104 -0.84 -4.10 -9.59
N GLU A 105 -1.64 -3.11 -10.03
CA GLU A 105 -1.21 -1.72 -10.05
C GLU A 105 -1.06 -1.17 -8.63
N VAL A 106 -1.99 -1.49 -7.72
CA VAL A 106 -1.87 -1.13 -6.31
C VAL A 106 -0.63 -1.78 -5.69
N ALA A 107 -0.30 -3.03 -6.05
CA ALA A 107 0.90 -3.69 -5.54
C ALA A 107 2.18 -3.03 -6.04
N ARG A 108 2.21 -2.64 -7.31
CA ARG A 108 3.32 -1.90 -7.90
C ARG A 108 3.52 -0.55 -7.24
N VAL A 109 2.43 0.18 -6.97
CA VAL A 109 2.48 1.47 -6.27
C VAL A 109 2.96 1.27 -4.83
N ALA A 110 2.49 0.24 -4.13
CA ALA A 110 2.93 -0.08 -2.78
C ALA A 110 4.43 -0.43 -2.71
N GLU A 111 4.96 -1.16 -3.70
CA GLU A 111 6.40 -1.47 -3.83
C GLU A 111 7.22 -0.18 -3.96
N LEU A 112 6.82 0.73 -4.86
CA LEU A 112 7.48 2.03 -5.04
C LEU A 112 7.43 2.92 -3.79
N HIS A 113 6.29 2.92 -3.09
CA HIS A 113 6.10 3.74 -1.88
C HIS A 113 6.90 3.21 -0.68
N ALA A 114 7.11 1.89 -0.60
CA ALA A 114 7.97 1.28 0.40
C ALA A 114 9.45 1.63 0.18
N ASP A 115 9.89 1.66 -1.08
CA ASP A 115 11.25 2.09 -1.45
C ASP A 115 11.46 3.59 -1.21
N GLU A 116 10.43 4.42 -1.46
CA GLU A 116 10.49 5.87 -1.23
C GLU A 116 10.42 6.25 0.26
N ALA A 117 9.66 5.51 1.08
CA ALA A 117 9.62 5.71 2.52
C ALA A 117 10.99 5.48 3.19
N GLN A 118 11.84 4.62 2.60
CA GLN A 118 13.23 4.45 3.07
C GLN A 118 14.14 5.65 2.74
N GLN A 119 13.76 6.50 1.78
CA GLN A 119 14.54 7.68 1.38
C GLN A 119 14.09 8.98 2.06
N ARG A 120 12.90 9.01 2.66
CA ARG A 120 12.29 10.22 3.25
C ARG A 120 12.50 10.41 4.76
N ASP A 121 13.27 9.54 5.43
CA ASP A 121 13.49 9.62 6.88
C ASP A 121 14.30 10.87 7.31
N ASP A 122 14.98 11.55 6.38
CA ASP A 122 15.92 12.63 6.72
C ASP A 122 15.48 14.07 6.37
N SER A 123 14.39 14.32 5.62
CA SER A 123 14.20 15.66 4.98
C SER A 123 12.82 16.34 5.04
N ASP A 124 11.77 15.78 5.66
CA ASP A 124 10.46 16.44 5.74
C ASP A 124 10.24 17.08 7.14
N ASN A 125 10.91 18.22 7.34
CA ASN A 125 10.77 19.08 8.51
C ASN A 125 9.87 20.28 8.17
N ASP A 126 8.55 20.06 8.11
CA ASP A 126 7.50 21.07 7.88
C ASP A 126 7.33 22.08 9.06
N GLU A 127 8.41 22.47 9.76
CA GLU A 127 8.33 23.45 10.85
C GLU A 127 7.98 24.87 10.35
N ASP A 128 8.13 25.16 9.05
CA ASP A 128 7.81 26.47 8.46
C ASP A 128 6.34 26.61 8.01
N LEU A 129 5.56 25.51 7.96
CA LEU A 129 4.17 25.55 7.52
C LEU A 129 3.18 25.91 8.65
N PHE A 130 3.60 25.71 9.91
CA PHE A 130 2.83 26.06 11.10
C PHE A 130 3.46 27.23 11.84
N GLY A 131 3.68 28.34 11.14
CA GLY A 131 3.97 29.64 11.74
C GLY A 131 2.76 30.16 12.52
N PHE A 132 2.49 29.62 13.71
CA PHE A 132 1.55 30.20 14.65
C PHE A 132 2.19 31.47 15.20
N GLU A 133 1.93 32.57 14.50
CA GLU A 133 2.32 33.94 14.80
C GLU A 133 1.88 34.28 16.23
N LYS A 134 2.81 34.12 17.19
CA LYS A 134 2.70 34.76 18.50
C LYS A 134 3.00 36.23 18.30
N SER A 135 2.00 37.03 17.97
CA SER A 135 2.07 38.48 18.10
C SER A 135 1.19 38.93 19.27
N ASP A 136 1.89 39.23 20.36
CA ASP A 136 1.65 40.32 21.31
C ASP A 136 0.21 40.72 21.66
N ARG A 137 -0.22 40.35 22.88
CA ARG A 137 -0.94 41.30 23.75
C ARG A 137 -0.79 40.95 25.23
N GLU A 138 0.35 41.34 25.80
CA GLU A 138 0.46 41.67 27.22
C GLU A 138 0.48 43.21 27.39
N LYS A 139 0.07 43.67 28.58
CA LYS A 139 -0.14 45.07 29.07
C LYS A 139 -1.59 45.56 29.01
N GLU A 140 -2.21 46.04 30.09
CA GLU A 140 -1.75 46.46 31.43
C GLU A 140 -3.02 46.68 32.30
N GLU A 141 -2.94 46.33 33.59
CA GLU A 141 -3.33 47.12 34.80
C GLU A 141 -4.78 47.68 34.93
N GLU A 142 -5.42 47.90 36.07
CA GLU A 142 -5.19 47.76 37.52
C GLU A 142 -6.51 48.24 38.22
N SER A 143 -6.67 47.94 39.52
CA SER A 143 -7.70 48.40 40.48
C SER A 143 -9.05 47.68 40.41
N GLY A 144 -9.65 47.15 41.47
CA GLY A 144 -9.56 47.47 42.90
C GLY A 144 -10.99 47.70 43.42
N ASP A 145 -11.28 47.22 44.62
CA ASP A 145 -12.51 47.33 45.43
C ASP A 145 -13.40 46.07 45.41
N GLU A 146 -13.31 45.15 46.39
CA GLU A 146 -13.58 45.26 47.85
C GLU A 146 -15.06 45.54 48.19
N ALA A 147 -15.70 44.49 48.71
CA ALA A 147 -16.64 44.47 49.84
C ALA A 147 -18.17 44.74 49.66
N SER A 148 -18.90 43.77 50.25
CA SER A 148 -20.06 43.91 51.15
C SER A 148 -21.49 43.80 50.59
N SER A 149 -22.10 42.65 50.90
CA SER A 149 -23.42 42.43 51.53
C SER A 149 -24.44 43.58 51.57
N ASP A 150 -25.65 43.28 51.09
CA ASP A 150 -26.91 43.34 51.84
C ASP A 150 -27.87 42.25 51.32
#